data_AF-A0A960URL0-F1
#
_entry.id   AF-A0A960URL0-F1
#
_cell.length_a   1.000
_cell.length_b   1.000
_cell.length_c   1.000
_cell.angle_alpha   90.00
_cell.angle_beta   90.00
_cell.angle_gamma   90.00
#
_symmetry.space_group_name_H-M   'P 1'
#
loop_
_entity.id
_entity.type
_entity.pdbx_description
1 polymer ?
#
loop_
_entity_poly.entity_id
_entity_poly.type
_entity_poly.pdbx_seq_one_letter_code
_entity_poly.pdbx_strand_id
1 'polypeptide(L)'
;DMLVPPQKVGIIESAEREVKEIEQQYVSGLVTSGERYNKVVDIWGKAGDEVSKVMMQQLAKQKTTDRHGNEVDQESFNSIYMMADSGARGSAAQIRQLAGMRGLMAKPDGSIIETPIKANFREGLSVLEYFSSTHGARKGLADTALKTADSGYLTRKLADVAQNVVITMDDCGTTQGITKGVVYRGEKVEVRLADSINGRVSRKSIVNPVTDEVVVGESEM
;
A
#
# COMPACT_ATOMS: atom_id res chain seq x y z
N ASP A 1 -17.76 -3.82 16.76
CA ASP A 1 -16.62 -4.10 15.86
C ASP A 1 -15.96 -2.83 15.33
N MET A 2 -16.66 -1.88 14.71
CA MET A 2 -16.04 -0.60 14.33
C MET A 2 -15.88 0.34 15.54
N LEU A 3 -14.68 0.41 16.11
CA LEU A 3 -14.35 1.29 17.23
C LEU A 3 -13.61 2.53 16.75
N VAL A 4 -14.18 3.71 16.99
CA VAL A 4 -13.54 5.00 16.71
C VAL A 4 -12.63 5.34 17.89
N PRO A 5 -11.34 5.64 17.67
CA PRO A 5 -10.43 5.95 18.76
C PRO A 5 -10.79 7.30 19.40
N PRO A 6 -10.92 7.40 20.74
CA PRO A 6 -11.25 8.66 21.41
C PRO A 6 -10.18 9.75 21.20
N GLN A 7 -8.93 9.35 20.96
CA GLN A 7 -7.81 10.26 20.65
C GLN A 7 -7.98 10.98 19.31
N LYS A 8 -8.86 10.50 18.43
CA LYS A 8 -9.10 11.08 17.10
C LYS A 8 -9.36 12.59 17.18
N VAL A 9 -10.22 13.01 18.11
CA VAL A 9 -10.61 14.43 18.25
C VAL A 9 -9.39 15.30 18.56
N GLY A 10 -8.55 14.87 19.51
CA GLY A 10 -7.33 15.60 19.86
C GLY A 10 -6.30 15.68 18.74
N ILE A 11 -6.14 14.60 17.95
CA ILE A 11 -5.24 14.61 16.79
C ILE A 11 -5.74 15.59 15.72
N ILE A 12 -7.04 15.60 15.44
CA ILE A 12 -7.65 16.51 14.47
C ILE A 12 -7.51 17.97 14.94
N GLU A 13 -7.80 18.26 16.22
CA GLU A 13 -7.64 19.60 16.77
C GLU A 13 -6.19 20.10 16.75
N SER A 14 -5.21 19.20 16.96
CA SER A 14 -3.80 19.54 16.80
C SER A 14 -3.48 19.93 15.37
N ALA A 15 -3.88 19.11 14.40
CA ALA A 15 -3.67 19.37 12.99
C ALA A 15 -4.35 20.68 12.53
N GLU A 16 -5.56 20.97 13.02
CA GLU A 16 -6.27 22.22 12.71
C GLU A 16 -5.53 23.46 13.24
N ARG A 17 -4.93 23.37 14.43
CA ARG A 17 -4.10 24.46 14.97
C ARG A 17 -2.85 24.68 14.13
N GLU A 18 -2.16 23.61 13.75
CA GLU A 18 -0.98 23.69 12.87
C GLU A 18 -1.33 24.30 11.52
N VAL A 19 -2.44 23.89 10.89
CA VAL A 19 -2.91 24.50 9.64
C VAL A 19 -3.22 25.98 9.82
N LYS A 20 -3.83 26.38 10.95
CA LYS A 20 -4.13 27.79 11.24
C LYS A 20 -2.85 28.62 11.41
N GLU A 21 -1.81 28.08 12.01
CA GLU A 21 -0.50 28.73 12.12
C GLU A 21 0.15 28.92 10.74
N ILE A 22 0.09 27.92 9.87
CA ILE A 22 0.58 28.03 8.49
C ILE A 22 -0.22 29.07 7.69
N GLU A 23 -1.53 29.16 7.90
CA GLU A 23 -2.36 30.17 7.27
C GLU A 23 -2.00 31.59 7.76
N GLN A 24 -1.71 31.76 9.04
CA GLN A 24 -1.21 33.04 9.58
C GLN A 24 0.15 33.41 9.00
N GLN A 25 1.07 32.46 8.86
CA GLN A 25 2.36 32.67 8.21
C GLN A 25 2.18 33.14 6.77
N TYR A 26 1.22 32.56 6.03
CA TYR A 26 0.90 32.98 4.68
C TYR A 26 0.38 34.41 4.62
N VAL A 27 -0.57 34.78 5.50
CA VAL A 27 -1.11 36.15 5.58
C VAL A 27 -0.03 37.16 5.95
N SER A 28 0.94 36.77 6.78
CA SER A 28 2.10 37.62 7.14
C SER A 28 3.19 37.70 6.07
N GLY A 29 3.06 36.96 4.96
CA GLY A 29 4.04 36.95 3.87
C GLY A 29 5.31 36.11 4.13
N LEU A 30 5.30 35.26 5.16
CA LEU A 30 6.45 34.40 5.52
C LEU A 30 6.57 33.15 4.65
N VAL A 31 5.48 32.70 4.02
CA VAL A 31 5.44 31.52 3.14
C VAL A 31 4.70 31.84 1.85
N THR A 32 5.09 31.18 0.77
CA THR A 32 4.41 31.30 -0.52
C THR A 32 3.13 30.44 -0.57
N SER A 33 2.25 30.71 -1.55
CA SER A 33 1.00 29.95 -1.71
C SER A 33 1.24 28.45 -1.97
N GLY A 34 2.28 28.12 -2.76
CA GLY A 34 2.64 26.73 -3.05
C GLY A 34 3.23 25.99 -1.84
N GLU A 35 4.06 26.67 -1.04
CA GLU A 35 4.59 26.10 0.20
C GLU A 35 3.49 25.89 1.24
N ARG A 36 2.57 26.85 1.38
CA ARG A 36 1.37 26.72 2.21
C ARG A 36 0.57 25.49 1.82
N TYR A 37 0.26 25.33 0.52
CA TYR A 37 -0.46 24.17 0.00
C TYR A 37 0.21 22.84 0.39
N ASN A 38 1.51 22.70 0.09
CA ASN A 38 2.25 21.48 0.37
C ASN A 38 2.32 21.17 1.87
N LYS A 39 2.51 22.19 2.72
CA LYS A 39 2.52 22.02 4.18
C LYS A 39 1.15 21.58 4.71
N VAL A 40 0.05 22.17 4.23
CA VAL A 40 -1.31 21.79 4.65
C VAL A 40 -1.60 20.34 4.26
N VAL A 41 -1.23 19.92 3.04
CA VAL A 41 -1.38 18.55 2.58
C VAL A 41 -0.56 17.57 3.45
N ASP A 42 0.68 17.93 3.79
CA ASP A 42 1.54 17.09 4.65
C ASP A 42 1.00 16.95 6.08
N ILE A 43 0.54 18.05 6.70
CA ILE A 43 -0.07 18.05 8.03
C ILE A 43 -1.27 17.10 8.06
N TRP A 44 -2.18 17.20 7.10
CA TRP A 44 -3.35 16.33 7.03
C TRP A 44 -3.02 14.88 6.68
N GLY A 45 -1.99 14.65 5.86
CA GLY A 45 -1.45 13.32 5.59
C GLY A 45 -0.98 12.64 6.88
N LYS A 46 -0.11 13.34 7.64
CA LYS A 46 0.43 12.88 8.93
C LYS A 46 -0.66 12.64 9.96
N ALA A 47 -1.58 13.58 10.14
CA ALA A 47 -2.69 13.45 11.09
C ALA A 47 -3.54 12.20 10.78
N GLY A 48 -3.83 11.96 9.50
CA GLY A 48 -4.58 10.78 9.11
C GLY A 48 -3.82 9.46 9.33
N ASP A 49 -2.51 9.44 9.13
CA ASP A 49 -1.67 8.27 9.42
C ASP A 49 -1.59 8.00 10.92
N GLU A 50 -1.52 9.05 11.74
CA GLU A 50 -1.55 8.95 13.20
C GLU A 50 -2.88 8.39 13.72
N VAL A 51 -4.01 8.94 13.23
CA VAL A 51 -5.35 8.40 13.55
C VAL A 51 -5.44 6.93 13.16
N SER A 52 -4.92 6.55 11.98
CA SER A 52 -4.90 5.16 11.52
C SER A 52 -4.08 4.25 12.45
N LYS A 53 -2.92 4.72 12.92
CA LYS A 53 -2.04 3.97 13.82
C LYS A 53 -2.70 3.75 15.17
N VAL A 54 -3.26 4.80 15.77
CA VAL A 54 -3.95 4.71 17.07
C VAL A 54 -5.17 3.79 16.98
N MET A 55 -5.95 3.91 15.89
CA MET A 55 -7.10 3.04 15.64
C MET A 55 -6.67 1.57 15.56
N MET A 56 -5.65 1.23 14.78
CA MET A 56 -5.18 -0.16 14.65
C MET A 56 -4.63 -0.70 15.97
N GLN A 57 -3.91 0.10 16.74
CA GLN A 57 -3.40 -0.30 18.05
C GLN A 57 -4.52 -0.63 19.06
N GLN A 58 -5.61 0.14 19.03
CA GLN A 58 -6.78 -0.13 19.87
C GLN A 58 -7.60 -1.32 19.38
N LEU A 59 -7.70 -1.52 18.08
CA LEU A 59 -8.42 -2.65 17.51
C LEU A 59 -7.69 -3.98 17.71
N ALA A 60 -6.36 -3.96 17.78
CA ALA A 60 -5.52 -5.15 17.91
C ALA A 60 -5.48 -5.74 19.33
N LYS A 61 -5.80 -4.93 20.36
CA LYS A 61 -5.73 -5.35 21.76
C LYS A 61 -7.11 -5.36 22.41
N GLN A 62 -7.38 -6.40 23.18
CA GLN A 62 -8.56 -6.50 24.02
C GLN A 62 -8.12 -6.85 25.44
N LYS A 63 -8.68 -6.16 26.44
CA LYS A 63 -8.48 -6.54 27.84
C LYS A 63 -9.26 -7.82 28.14
N THR A 64 -8.60 -8.79 28.74
CA THR A 64 -9.22 -10.02 29.23
C THR A 64 -8.76 -10.30 30.66
N THR A 65 -9.52 -11.13 31.38
CA THR A 65 -9.13 -11.59 32.70
C THR A 65 -8.38 -12.91 32.55
N ASP A 66 -7.13 -12.95 33.01
CA ASP A 66 -6.35 -14.17 33.05
C ASP A 66 -6.90 -15.16 34.09
N ARG A 67 -6.48 -16.43 34.05
CA ARG A 67 -6.82 -17.49 35.01
C ARG A 67 -6.54 -17.10 36.47
N HIS A 68 -5.65 -16.12 36.69
CA HIS A 68 -5.27 -15.58 38.00
C HIS A 68 -6.09 -14.36 38.43
N GLY A 69 -7.11 -13.94 37.67
CA GLY A 69 -7.96 -12.79 38.00
C GLY A 69 -7.35 -11.42 37.66
N ASN A 70 -6.20 -11.38 36.98
CA ASN A 70 -5.53 -10.15 36.57
C ASN A 70 -6.00 -9.70 35.18
N GLU A 71 -6.16 -8.39 34.96
CA GLU A 71 -6.37 -7.85 33.61
C GLU A 71 -5.08 -7.97 32.79
N VAL A 72 -5.15 -8.67 31.66
CA VAL A 72 -4.06 -8.78 30.68
C VAL A 72 -4.53 -8.34 29.30
N ASP A 73 -3.61 -7.76 28.52
CA ASP A 73 -3.85 -7.45 27.11
C ASP A 73 -3.72 -8.75 26.30
N GLN A 74 -4.81 -9.18 25.67
CA GLN A 74 -4.79 -10.24 24.66
C GLN A 74 -4.97 -9.66 23.26
N GLU A 75 -4.61 -10.44 22.25
CA GLU A 75 -4.98 -10.13 20.87
C GLU A 75 -6.50 -10.10 20.72
N SER A 76 -6.98 -9.10 20.01
CA SER A 76 -8.40 -8.79 19.90
C SER A 76 -9.13 -9.77 19.00
N PHE A 77 -10.26 -10.29 19.48
CA PHE A 77 -11.20 -11.09 18.67
C PHE A 77 -12.20 -10.22 17.90
N ASN A 78 -11.85 -8.96 17.63
CA ASN A 78 -12.68 -8.08 16.84
C ASN A 78 -12.77 -8.59 15.40
N SER A 79 -13.98 -8.83 14.90
CA SER A 79 -14.22 -9.39 13.56
C SER A 79 -13.51 -8.64 12.45
N ILE A 80 -13.44 -7.30 12.52
CA ILE A 80 -12.81 -6.47 11.49
C ILE A 80 -11.29 -6.55 11.56
N TYR A 81 -10.73 -6.59 12.77
CA TYR A 81 -9.30 -6.82 12.95
C TYR A 81 -8.90 -8.21 12.43
N MET A 82 -9.62 -9.26 12.84
CA MET A 82 -9.37 -10.63 12.37
C MET A 82 -9.43 -10.75 10.85
N MET A 83 -10.39 -10.10 10.18
CA MET A 83 -10.51 -10.13 8.72
C MET A 83 -9.31 -9.50 8.00
N ALA A 84 -8.74 -8.42 8.55
CA ALA A 84 -7.58 -7.76 7.96
C ALA A 84 -6.26 -8.42 8.33
N ASP A 85 -6.10 -8.87 9.57
CA ASP A 85 -4.86 -9.51 10.04
C ASP A 85 -4.66 -10.89 9.41
N SER A 86 -5.73 -11.69 9.29
CA SER A 86 -5.70 -12.98 8.58
C SER A 86 -5.46 -12.85 7.06
N GLY A 87 -5.50 -11.63 6.51
CA GLY A 87 -5.41 -11.39 5.06
C GLY A 87 -6.62 -11.87 4.27
N ALA A 88 -7.71 -12.30 4.92
CA ALA A 88 -8.90 -12.81 4.26
C ALA A 88 -9.59 -11.73 3.42
N ARG A 89 -9.84 -10.55 4.00
CA ARG A 89 -10.44 -9.40 3.33
C ARG A 89 -10.32 -8.16 4.19
N GLY A 90 -9.98 -7.03 3.59
CA GLY A 90 -9.84 -5.77 4.32
C GLY A 90 -8.37 -5.40 4.45
N SER A 91 -8.04 -4.16 4.11
CA SER A 91 -6.72 -3.60 4.39
C SER A 91 -6.81 -2.58 5.53
N ALA A 92 -5.68 -2.30 6.18
CA ALA A 92 -5.61 -1.22 7.17
C ALA A 92 -6.12 0.12 6.61
N ALA A 93 -5.89 0.38 5.31
CA ALA A 93 -6.41 1.56 4.62
C ALA A 93 -7.95 1.58 4.52
N GLN A 94 -8.59 0.43 4.32
CA GLN A 94 -10.06 0.32 4.31
C GLN A 94 -10.65 0.46 5.71
N ILE A 95 -10.02 -0.15 6.72
CA ILE A 95 -10.44 -0.01 8.13
C ILE A 95 -10.33 1.45 8.58
N ARG A 96 -9.26 2.15 8.17
CA ARG A 96 -9.06 3.58 8.44
C ARG A 96 -10.25 4.42 7.97
N GLN A 97 -10.82 4.14 6.80
CA GLN A 97 -11.98 4.88 6.29
C GLN A 97 -13.27 4.57 7.06
N LEU A 98 -13.36 3.38 7.66
CA LEU A 98 -14.53 2.95 8.43
C LEU A 98 -14.58 3.58 9.82
N ALA A 99 -13.45 3.61 10.54
CA ALA A 99 -13.42 3.99 11.96
C ALA A 99 -12.40 5.10 12.32
N GLY A 100 -11.47 5.44 11.42
CA GLY A 100 -10.51 6.53 11.62
C GLY A 100 -11.03 7.85 11.04
N MET A 101 -10.37 8.32 9.99
CA MET A 101 -10.83 9.42 9.14
C MET A 101 -10.64 9.02 7.67
N ARG A 102 -11.49 9.53 6.77
CA ARG A 102 -11.37 9.23 5.34
C ARG A 102 -10.16 9.91 4.70
N GLY A 103 -9.77 11.10 5.18
CA GLY A 103 -8.55 11.79 4.78
C GLY A 103 -8.69 12.66 3.53
N LEU A 104 -7.56 12.91 2.88
CA LEU A 104 -7.44 13.78 1.70
C LEU A 104 -7.93 13.06 0.44
N MET A 105 -8.66 13.78 -0.42
CA MET A 105 -9.17 13.27 -1.69
C MET A 105 -8.51 13.98 -2.87
N ALA A 106 -8.32 13.28 -3.98
CA ALA A 106 -7.82 13.86 -5.22
C ALA A 106 -8.97 14.41 -6.08
N LYS A 107 -8.73 15.56 -6.69
CA LYS A 107 -9.57 16.11 -7.76
C LYS A 107 -9.36 15.34 -9.07
N PRO A 108 -10.25 15.51 -10.07
CA PRO A 108 -10.10 14.84 -11.36
C PRO A 108 -8.82 15.22 -12.12
N ASP A 109 -8.25 16.39 -11.87
CA ASP A 109 -6.96 16.84 -12.43
C ASP A 109 -5.74 16.15 -11.77
N GLY A 110 -5.94 15.43 -10.66
CA GLY A 110 -4.87 14.79 -9.89
C GLY A 110 -4.34 15.61 -8.71
N SER A 111 -4.74 16.87 -8.57
CA SER A 111 -4.39 17.70 -7.41
C SER A 111 -5.13 17.22 -6.16
N ILE A 112 -4.52 17.37 -4.99
CA ILE A 112 -5.12 16.99 -3.70
C ILE A 112 -6.00 18.15 -3.21
N ILE A 113 -7.21 17.84 -2.74
CA ILE A 113 -8.09 18.80 -2.07
C ILE A 113 -7.53 19.07 -0.67
N GLU A 114 -7.20 20.33 -0.38
CA GLU A 114 -6.61 20.76 0.90
C GLU A 114 -7.50 20.50 2.11
N THR A 115 -8.83 20.50 1.91
CA THR A 115 -9.81 20.23 2.94
C THR A 115 -10.05 18.71 3.04
N PRO A 116 -9.62 18.04 4.13
CA PRO A 116 -9.82 16.62 4.29
C PRO A 116 -11.26 16.29 4.69
N ILE A 117 -11.64 15.04 4.52
CA ILE A 117 -12.83 14.46 5.12
C ILE A 117 -12.45 13.91 6.49
N LYS A 118 -12.86 14.63 7.55
CA LYS A 118 -12.53 14.31 8.95
C LYS A 118 -13.40 13.18 9.49
N ALA A 119 -14.63 13.12 8.99
CA ALA A 119 -15.57 12.07 9.34
C ALA A 119 -15.13 10.70 8.79
N ASN A 120 -15.67 9.65 9.38
CA ASN A 120 -15.58 8.27 8.88
C ASN A 120 -16.96 7.73 8.51
N PHE A 121 -17.00 6.54 7.90
CA PHE A 121 -18.27 5.94 7.48
C PHE A 121 -19.19 5.57 8.65
N ARG A 122 -18.65 5.34 9.85
CA ARG A 122 -19.45 5.07 11.04
C ARG A 122 -20.14 6.33 11.57
N GLU A 123 -19.49 7.48 11.48
CA GLU A 123 -20.02 8.80 11.89
C GLU A 123 -20.96 9.38 10.83
N GLY A 124 -20.81 8.97 9.57
CA GLY A 124 -21.53 9.52 8.43
C GLY A 124 -20.81 10.72 7.82
N LEU A 125 -21.10 11.00 6.55
CA LEU A 125 -20.48 12.11 5.81
C LEU A 125 -21.48 13.25 5.64
N SER A 126 -21.03 14.48 5.80
CA SER A 126 -21.82 15.65 5.42
C SER A 126 -22.00 15.71 3.90
N VAL A 127 -22.97 16.52 3.42
CA VAL A 127 -23.26 16.67 1.98
C VAL A 127 -22.02 17.12 1.20
N LEU A 128 -21.25 18.07 1.75
CA LEU A 128 -20.03 18.57 1.12
C LEU A 128 -18.95 17.48 1.05
N GLU A 129 -18.69 16.78 2.16
CA GLU A 129 -17.68 15.71 2.22
C GLU A 129 -18.05 14.55 1.28
N TYR A 130 -19.32 14.18 1.24
CA TYR A 130 -19.81 13.17 0.32
C TYR A 130 -19.60 13.62 -1.13
N PHE A 131 -19.99 14.85 -1.48
CA PHE A 131 -19.82 15.41 -2.82
C PHE A 131 -18.34 15.44 -3.25
N SER A 132 -17.43 15.89 -2.38
CA SER A 132 -15.99 15.88 -2.65
C SER A 132 -15.47 14.46 -2.87
N SER A 133 -15.99 13.46 -2.15
CA SER A 133 -15.58 12.06 -2.32
C SER A 133 -15.99 11.45 -3.68
N THR A 134 -17.05 11.96 -4.31
CA THR A 134 -17.55 11.41 -5.59
C THR A 134 -16.59 11.65 -6.76
N HIS A 135 -15.81 12.73 -6.73
CA HIS A 135 -14.87 13.06 -7.80
C HIS A 135 -13.79 11.99 -7.95
N GLY A 136 -13.15 11.62 -6.83
CA GLY A 136 -12.14 10.56 -6.79
C GLY A 136 -12.73 9.20 -7.14
N ALA A 137 -13.92 8.89 -6.62
CA ALA A 137 -14.58 7.61 -6.90
C ALA A 137 -14.94 7.45 -8.39
N ARG A 138 -15.52 8.47 -9.01
CA ARG A 138 -15.90 8.45 -10.43
C ARG A 138 -14.67 8.34 -11.33
N LYS A 139 -13.61 9.09 -11.05
CA LYS A 139 -12.35 8.99 -11.79
C LYS A 139 -11.74 7.60 -11.67
N GLY A 140 -11.67 7.04 -10.45
CA GLY A 140 -11.15 5.70 -10.24
C GLY A 140 -11.92 4.62 -11.01
N LEU A 141 -13.25 4.69 -11.04
CA LEU A 141 -14.08 3.77 -11.82
C LEU A 141 -13.86 3.93 -13.33
N ALA A 142 -13.82 5.17 -13.83
CA ALA A 142 -13.56 5.45 -15.24
C ALA A 142 -12.16 4.97 -15.66
N ASP A 143 -11.13 5.28 -14.88
CA ASP A 143 -9.75 4.88 -15.15
C ASP A 143 -9.60 3.36 -15.14
N THR A 144 -10.29 2.66 -14.23
CA THR A 144 -10.28 1.19 -14.19
C THR A 144 -10.93 0.60 -15.44
N ALA A 145 -12.07 1.16 -15.86
CA ALA A 145 -12.74 0.73 -17.09
C ALA A 145 -11.87 0.95 -18.34
N LEU A 146 -11.20 2.10 -18.44
CA LEU A 146 -10.27 2.39 -19.55
C LEU A 146 -9.06 1.45 -19.53
N LYS A 147 -8.41 1.28 -18.37
CA LYS A 147 -7.25 0.38 -18.22
C LYS A 147 -7.57 -1.08 -18.49
N THR A 148 -8.83 -1.49 -18.30
CA THR A 148 -9.29 -2.84 -18.63
C THR A 148 -9.20 -3.09 -20.14
N ALA A 149 -9.62 -2.11 -20.95
CA ALA A 149 -9.51 -2.19 -22.40
C ALA A 149 -8.04 -2.23 -22.87
N ASP A 150 -7.19 -1.38 -22.29
CA ASP A 150 -5.76 -1.34 -22.62
C ASP A 150 -5.04 -2.66 -22.27
N SER A 151 -5.37 -3.23 -21.11
CA SER A 151 -4.80 -4.51 -20.67
C SER A 151 -5.24 -5.65 -21.58
N GLY A 152 -6.51 -5.69 -22.00
CA GLY A 152 -7.01 -6.67 -22.96
C GLY A 152 -6.34 -6.55 -24.33
N TYR A 153 -6.15 -5.31 -24.81
CA TYR A 153 -5.46 -5.04 -26.06
C TYR A 153 -3.99 -5.46 -26.02
N LEU A 154 -3.29 -5.16 -24.91
CA LEU A 154 -1.90 -5.58 -24.70
C LEU A 154 -1.79 -7.11 -24.70
N THR A 155 -2.65 -7.80 -23.96
CA THR A 155 -2.67 -9.28 -23.93
C THR A 155 -2.90 -9.86 -25.32
N ARG A 156 -3.81 -9.29 -26.12
CA ARG A 156 -4.03 -9.72 -27.51
C ARG A 156 -2.78 -9.55 -28.36
N LYS A 157 -2.12 -8.39 -28.30
CA LYS A 157 -0.86 -8.15 -29.03
C LYS A 157 0.26 -9.10 -28.63
N LEU A 158 0.40 -9.35 -27.33
CA LEU A 158 1.40 -10.29 -26.81
C LEU A 158 1.10 -11.72 -27.29
N ALA A 159 -0.17 -12.13 -27.29
CA ALA A 159 -0.60 -13.41 -27.82
C ALA A 159 -0.32 -13.52 -29.32
N ASP A 160 -0.65 -12.50 -30.12
CA ASP A 160 -0.43 -12.48 -31.57
C ASP A 160 1.07 -12.66 -31.92
N VAL A 161 1.99 -12.09 -31.12
CA VAL A 161 3.45 -12.25 -31.32
C VAL A 161 3.95 -13.61 -30.84
N ALA A 162 3.44 -14.10 -29.70
CA ALA A 162 3.92 -15.33 -29.08
C ALA A 162 3.19 -16.61 -29.56
N GLN A 163 2.18 -16.49 -30.43
CA GLN A 163 1.30 -17.61 -30.82
C GLN A 163 2.06 -18.80 -31.43
N ASN A 164 3.18 -18.54 -32.10
CA ASN A 164 3.99 -19.56 -32.76
C ASN A 164 5.17 -20.06 -31.91
N VAL A 165 5.25 -19.68 -30.62
CA VAL A 165 6.29 -20.17 -29.71
C VAL A 165 5.83 -21.48 -29.08
N VAL A 166 6.32 -22.60 -29.60
CA VAL A 166 6.00 -23.95 -29.12
C VAL A 166 7.30 -24.68 -28.77
N ILE A 167 7.28 -25.46 -27.68
CA ILE A 167 8.40 -26.32 -27.29
C ILE A 167 8.39 -27.56 -28.19
N THR A 168 9.40 -27.70 -29.05
CA THR A 168 9.50 -28.78 -30.04
C THR A 168 10.60 -29.79 -29.74
N MET A 169 11.51 -29.49 -28.81
CA MET A 169 12.65 -30.32 -28.44
C MET A 169 13.03 -30.10 -26.98
N ASP A 170 13.63 -31.11 -26.35
CA ASP A 170 14.04 -31.09 -24.94
C ASP A 170 15.34 -30.30 -24.71
N ASP A 171 16.35 -30.48 -25.57
CA ASP A 171 17.60 -29.73 -25.52
C ASP A 171 17.99 -29.24 -26.92
N CYS A 172 18.27 -27.93 -27.02
CA CYS A 172 18.75 -27.28 -28.23
C CYS A 172 20.28 -27.26 -28.35
N GLY A 173 21.00 -27.68 -27.31
CA GLY A 173 22.47 -27.71 -27.27
C GLY A 173 23.13 -26.32 -27.23
N THR A 174 22.36 -25.25 -27.03
CA THR A 174 22.89 -23.88 -27.08
C THR A 174 23.85 -23.60 -25.94
N THR A 175 25.03 -23.05 -26.25
CA THR A 175 26.01 -22.62 -25.25
C THR A 175 25.71 -21.24 -24.66
N GLN A 176 24.69 -20.56 -25.19
CA GLN A 176 24.32 -19.21 -24.77
C GLN A 176 23.37 -19.25 -23.57
N GLY A 177 23.58 -18.33 -22.62
CA GLY A 177 22.73 -18.17 -21.45
C GLY A 177 22.75 -16.74 -20.95
N ILE A 178 21.81 -16.39 -20.09
CA ILE A 178 21.71 -15.06 -19.48
C ILE A 178 22.10 -15.19 -18.00
N THR A 179 23.08 -14.41 -17.57
CA THR A 179 23.48 -14.35 -16.15
C THR A 179 22.34 -13.78 -15.32
N LYS A 180 21.90 -14.54 -14.31
CA LYS A 180 20.92 -14.09 -13.32
C LYS A 180 21.62 -13.71 -12.03
N GLY A 181 21.14 -12.65 -11.41
CA GLY A 181 21.64 -12.12 -10.15
C GLY A 181 20.48 -11.56 -9.33
N VAL A 182 20.81 -11.16 -8.10
CA VAL A 182 19.87 -10.43 -7.24
C VAL A 182 19.52 -9.10 -7.91
N VAL A 183 18.23 -8.78 -8.00
CA VAL A 183 17.79 -7.49 -8.52
C VAL A 183 17.69 -6.52 -7.36
N TYR A 184 18.49 -5.46 -7.42
CA TYR A 184 18.53 -4.41 -6.41
C TYR A 184 17.74 -3.19 -6.86
N ARG A 185 16.94 -2.61 -5.96
CA ARG A 185 16.34 -1.28 -6.11
C ARG A 185 16.92 -0.37 -5.03
N GLY A 186 17.97 0.37 -5.38
CA GLY A 186 18.80 1.08 -4.41
C GLY A 186 19.52 0.07 -3.50
N GLU A 187 19.39 0.24 -2.18
CA GLU A 187 20.02 -0.65 -1.19
C GLU A 187 19.15 -1.87 -0.82
N LYS A 188 17.91 -1.96 -1.31
CA LYS A 188 17.00 -3.06 -1.00
C LYS A 188 17.03 -4.12 -2.11
N VAL A 189 17.13 -5.37 -1.69
CA VAL A 189 16.90 -6.53 -2.56
C VAL A 189 15.41 -6.55 -2.93
N GLU A 190 15.11 -6.32 -4.21
CA GLU A 190 13.74 -6.35 -4.74
C GLU A 190 13.34 -7.77 -5.12
N VAL A 191 14.24 -8.51 -5.78
CA VAL A 191 14.04 -9.92 -6.13
C VAL A 191 15.25 -10.72 -5.67
N ARG A 192 15.01 -11.72 -4.82
CA ARG A 192 16.07 -12.62 -4.35
C ARG A 192 16.55 -13.51 -5.48
N LEU A 193 17.78 -13.99 -5.37
CA LEU A 193 18.35 -14.89 -6.38
C LEU A 193 17.50 -16.15 -6.54
N ALA A 194 17.09 -16.77 -5.42
CA ALA A 194 16.27 -17.99 -5.41
C ALA A 194 14.98 -17.84 -6.23
N ASP A 195 14.26 -16.72 -6.07
CA ASP A 195 13.02 -16.45 -6.81
C ASP A 195 13.28 -16.23 -8.31
N SER A 196 14.45 -15.71 -8.68
CA SER A 196 14.82 -15.45 -10.07
C SER A 196 15.24 -16.70 -10.84
N ILE A 197 15.86 -17.66 -10.15
CA ILE A 197 16.42 -18.89 -10.73
C ILE A 197 15.47 -20.09 -10.65
N ASN A 198 14.45 -20.05 -9.79
CA ASN A 198 13.51 -21.17 -9.62
C ASN A 198 12.87 -21.57 -10.97
N GLY A 199 12.93 -22.88 -11.29
CA GLY A 199 12.42 -23.45 -12.53
C GLY A 199 13.28 -23.20 -13.78
N ARG A 200 14.49 -22.67 -13.63
CA ARG A 200 15.46 -22.51 -14.73
C ARG A 200 16.56 -23.56 -14.61
N VAL A 201 17.14 -23.91 -15.75
CA VAL A 201 18.26 -24.86 -15.84
C VAL A 201 19.58 -24.10 -15.93
N SER A 202 20.60 -24.57 -15.23
CA SER A 202 21.95 -23.99 -15.27
C SER A 202 22.65 -24.30 -16.59
N ARG A 203 23.26 -23.27 -17.19
CA ARG A 203 24.08 -23.42 -18.41
C ARG A 203 25.56 -23.69 -18.13
N LYS A 204 26.04 -23.42 -16.91
CA LYS A 204 27.43 -23.64 -16.50
C LYS A 204 27.44 -24.30 -15.13
N SER A 205 28.39 -25.18 -14.88
CA SER A 205 28.56 -25.73 -13.54
C SER A 205 28.83 -24.60 -12.55
N ILE A 206 27.98 -24.52 -11.52
CA ILE A 206 28.13 -23.54 -10.44
C ILE A 206 29.00 -24.19 -9.39
N VAL A 207 30.18 -23.62 -9.18
CA VAL A 207 31.14 -24.10 -8.18
C VAL A 207 31.11 -23.22 -6.94
N ASN A 208 31.36 -23.82 -5.79
CA ASN A 208 31.61 -23.07 -4.58
C ASN A 208 32.99 -22.40 -4.69
N PRO A 209 33.10 -21.06 -4.58
CA PRO A 209 34.38 -20.36 -4.75
C PRO A 209 35.42 -20.69 -3.67
N VAL A 210 35.03 -21.33 -2.57
CA VAL A 210 35.91 -21.68 -1.45
C VAL A 210 36.37 -23.13 -1.50
N THR A 211 35.47 -24.07 -1.80
CA THR A 211 35.76 -25.51 -1.78
C THR A 211 36.04 -26.11 -3.16
N ASP A 212 35.80 -25.34 -4.24
CA ASP A 212 35.88 -25.79 -5.64
C ASP A 212 34.97 -27.00 -5.97
N GLU A 213 34.04 -27.30 -5.08
CA GLU A 213 33.04 -28.35 -5.27
C GLU A 213 31.91 -27.84 -6.16
N VAL A 214 31.43 -28.71 -7.05
CA VAL A 214 30.30 -28.43 -7.92
C VAL A 214 29.01 -28.47 -7.09
N VAL A 215 28.31 -27.34 -7.05
CA VAL A 215 27.03 -27.16 -6.36
C VAL A 215 25.87 -27.53 -7.28
N VAL A 216 25.95 -27.16 -8.56
CA VAL A 216 24.97 -27.51 -9.60
C VAL A 216 25.72 -27.81 -10.89
N GLY A 217 25.44 -28.95 -11.53
CA GLY A 217 26.00 -29.35 -12.82
C GLY A 217 25.53 -28.51 -14.00
N GLU A 218 26.15 -28.71 -15.16
CA GLU A 218 25.60 -28.16 -16.42
C GLU A 218 24.32 -28.90 -16.78
N SER A 219 23.30 -28.18 -17.24
CA SER A 219 21.97 -28.71 -17.56
C SER A 219 21.19 -29.27 -16.36
N GLU A 220 21.59 -28.93 -15.13
CA GLU A 220 20.86 -29.25 -13.90
C GLU A 220 20.06 -28.04 -13.37
N MET A 221 18.98 -28.31 -12.63
CA MET A 221 18.08 -27.31 -12.03
C MET A 221 18.47 -27.01 -10.58
#